data_AF-A0A3D9CDL1-F1
#
_entry.id   AF-A0A3D9CDL1-F1
#
_cell.length_a   1.000
_cell.length_b   1.000
_cell.length_c   1.000
_cell.angle_alpha   90.00
_cell.angle_beta   90.00
_cell.angle_gamma   90.00
#
_symmetry.space_group_name_H-M   'P 1'
#
loop_
_entity.id
_entity.type
_entity.pdbx_description
1 polymer ?
#
loop_
_entity_poly.entity_id
_entity_poly.type
_entity_poly.pdbx_seq_one_letter_code
_entity_poly.pdbx_strand_id
1 'polypeptide(L)'
;MKIYLFLTVMLSGAVFSQKIQLKKDKILFNEKEVGILKSPYRDHFEFYNLANEKVFDADLKGVTLAKEQFLYYLDMKSADGKTTQIPYEVLVTSFKVDRIVAYQLAVKYHLFNENGFDKTELEKFFSTSRENLGDKYLAAKTNSIAEDNARKSRLDNIRSLYNPRMGSNGEILINSGGYQSKIIGYSRAFNCVGFNNTGSCLEVSDLDGVKVASMYQTNQGLKTYLVRTFDNNEFTFTATRPYAPSDYAFINEFVANLFIEGYTLEHQAYYKNQELHQAKMNDAVNRSINLYDVPGYLVEKSGKKTEGAMTIWFEMLDPERTGQKLPQDGADRFGQRVTLKKRLPGMNSMATKIYDADSGVHFCVSPNGNEECYYGLDVKGELMKKLQNYGSLHGNNSYFYRLVAKENKVMLLQDPVELQKYVIKTDLQPKGQMLDSRSNDKLSEKLADYLKDCKSVSDQLKNESLDLKNEENLIRIISDYSKCKK
;
A
#
# COMPACT_ATOMS: atom_id res chain seq x y z
N MET A 1 3.62 -56.15 2.42
CA MET A 1 2.47 -55.26 2.73
C MET A 1 2.74 -53.81 2.29
N LYS A 2 3.15 -53.58 1.03
CA LYS A 2 3.35 -52.22 0.46
C LYS A 2 2.83 -52.05 -0.98
N ILE A 3 2.25 -53.11 -1.57
CA ILE A 3 1.66 -53.08 -2.92
C ILE A 3 0.14 -52.84 -2.90
N TYR A 4 -0.54 -53.16 -1.79
CA TYR A 4 -1.99 -53.00 -1.68
C TYR A 4 -2.46 -51.58 -1.34
N LEU A 5 -1.59 -50.71 -0.82
CA LEU A 5 -1.93 -49.32 -0.50
C LEU A 5 -1.90 -48.40 -1.74
N PHE A 6 -1.13 -48.77 -2.78
CA PHE A 6 -1.07 -48.01 -4.04
C PHE A 6 -2.28 -48.29 -4.95
N LEU A 7 -2.91 -49.45 -4.79
CA LEU A 7 -4.12 -49.83 -5.55
C LEU A 7 -5.39 -49.15 -5.03
N THR A 8 -5.42 -48.76 -3.74
CA THR A 8 -6.61 -48.14 -3.11
C THR A 8 -6.70 -46.63 -3.33
N VAL A 9 -5.59 -45.96 -3.68
CA VAL A 9 -5.56 -44.52 -3.97
C VAL A 9 -5.86 -44.20 -5.45
N MET A 10 -5.79 -45.18 -6.35
CA MET A 10 -6.18 -45.01 -7.76
C MET A 10 -7.68 -45.24 -8.04
N LEU A 11 -8.45 -45.75 -7.07
CA LEU A 11 -9.86 -46.09 -7.27
C LEU A 11 -10.85 -44.95 -6.95
N SER A 12 -10.37 -43.80 -6.47
CA SER A 12 -11.21 -42.63 -6.17
C SER A 12 -11.20 -41.56 -7.29
N GLY A 13 -10.61 -41.88 -8.45
CA GLY A 13 -10.48 -40.95 -9.58
C GLY A 13 -11.34 -41.26 -10.81
N ALA A 14 -12.24 -42.26 -10.77
CA ALA A 14 -13.16 -42.52 -11.87
C ALA A 14 -14.35 -41.54 -11.83
N VAL A 15 -14.06 -40.24 -11.90
CA VAL A 15 -15.01 -39.31 -12.49
C VAL A 15 -15.04 -39.71 -13.96
N PHE A 16 -16.05 -40.48 -14.35
CA PHE A 16 -16.31 -40.81 -15.75
C PHE A 16 -16.42 -39.48 -16.50
N SER A 17 -15.34 -39.07 -17.17
CA SER A 17 -15.39 -37.99 -18.14
C SER A 17 -16.31 -38.47 -19.26
N GLN A 18 -17.58 -38.08 -19.19
CA GLN A 18 -18.61 -38.48 -20.16
C GLN A 18 -18.15 -38.10 -21.56
N LYS A 19 -17.91 -39.11 -22.40
CA LYS A 19 -17.33 -38.95 -23.73
C LYS A 19 -18.46 -38.68 -24.72
N ILE A 20 -18.80 -37.41 -24.92
CA ILE A 20 -19.77 -36.98 -25.93
C ILE A 20 -19.05 -36.74 -27.26
N GLN A 21 -19.49 -37.44 -28.31
CA GLN A 21 -18.94 -37.38 -29.66
C GLN A 21 -20.04 -37.15 -30.69
N LEU A 22 -19.67 -36.57 -31.83
CA LEU A 22 -20.52 -36.46 -33.01
C LEU A 22 -19.93 -37.31 -34.13
N LYS A 23 -20.72 -38.24 -34.70
CA LYS A 23 -20.31 -39.09 -35.83
C LYS A 23 -21.49 -39.25 -36.80
N LYS A 24 -21.32 -38.81 -38.05
CA LYS A 24 -22.35 -38.91 -39.11
C LYS A 24 -23.74 -38.46 -38.62
N ASP A 25 -23.82 -37.22 -38.11
CA ASP A 25 -25.03 -36.60 -37.54
C ASP A 25 -25.61 -37.29 -36.30
N LYS A 26 -24.96 -38.33 -35.76
CA LYS A 26 -25.35 -38.97 -34.50
C LYS A 26 -24.62 -38.34 -33.33
N ILE A 27 -25.37 -38.12 -32.25
CA ILE A 27 -24.83 -37.81 -30.94
C ILE A 27 -24.54 -39.14 -30.24
N LEU A 28 -23.27 -39.36 -29.88
CA LEU A 28 -22.82 -40.53 -29.15
C LEU A 28 -22.46 -40.13 -27.73
N PHE A 29 -23.06 -40.81 -26.76
CA PHE A 29 -22.74 -40.68 -25.34
C PHE A 29 -22.07 -41.98 -24.90
N ASN A 30 -20.78 -41.91 -24.55
CA ASN A 30 -19.98 -43.10 -24.23
C ASN A 30 -20.12 -44.18 -25.32
N GLU A 31 -20.04 -43.77 -26.59
CA GLU A 31 -20.12 -44.62 -27.79
C GLU A 31 -21.51 -45.20 -28.10
N LYS A 32 -22.53 -44.94 -27.29
CA LYS A 32 -23.93 -45.27 -27.55
C LYS A 32 -24.63 -44.12 -28.29
N GLU A 33 -25.37 -44.41 -29.36
CA GLU A 33 -26.20 -43.41 -30.03
C GLU A 33 -27.37 -42.98 -29.12
N VAL A 34 -27.53 -41.67 -28.93
CA VAL A 34 -28.56 -41.10 -28.05
C VAL A 34 -29.47 -40.09 -28.75
N GLY A 35 -29.05 -39.57 -29.91
CA GLY A 35 -29.81 -38.59 -30.68
C GLY A 35 -29.18 -38.30 -32.02
N ILE A 36 -29.82 -37.42 -32.78
CA ILE A 36 -29.37 -36.96 -34.10
C ILE A 36 -29.25 -35.43 -34.02
N LEU A 37 -28.11 -34.91 -34.50
CA LEU A 37 -27.84 -33.48 -34.63
C LEU A 37 -27.59 -33.17 -36.09
N LYS A 38 -28.43 -32.31 -36.67
CA LYS A 38 -28.25 -31.79 -38.03
C LYS A 38 -27.84 -30.32 -37.96
N SER A 39 -26.91 -29.91 -38.80
CA SER A 39 -26.55 -28.49 -38.97
C SER A 39 -26.77 -28.10 -40.43
N PRO A 40 -28.03 -27.81 -40.82
CA PRO A 40 -28.40 -27.64 -42.22
C PRO A 40 -27.78 -26.38 -42.84
N TYR A 41 -27.49 -25.37 -42.04
CA TYR A 41 -26.71 -24.20 -42.41
C TYR A 41 -25.92 -23.71 -41.20
N ARG A 42 -24.98 -22.79 -41.45
CA ARG A 42 -24.05 -22.27 -40.45
C ARG A 42 -24.80 -21.71 -39.23
N ASP A 43 -24.30 -22.05 -38.04
CA ASP A 43 -24.77 -21.57 -36.74
C ASP A 43 -26.20 -21.99 -36.35
N HIS A 44 -26.86 -22.85 -37.14
CA HIS A 44 -28.15 -23.47 -36.80
C HIS A 44 -28.01 -24.97 -36.55
N PHE A 45 -28.62 -25.44 -35.46
CA PHE A 45 -28.50 -26.79 -34.95
C PHE A 45 -29.89 -27.36 -34.65
N GLU A 46 -30.23 -28.46 -35.32
CA GLU A 46 -31.50 -29.17 -35.12
C GLU A 46 -31.28 -30.50 -34.41
N PHE A 47 -31.98 -30.70 -33.30
CA PHE A 47 -31.88 -31.89 -32.47
C PHE A 47 -33.10 -32.78 -32.67
N TYR A 48 -32.85 -34.04 -33.03
CA TYR A 48 -33.88 -35.06 -33.24
C TYR A 48 -33.61 -36.28 -32.36
N ASN A 49 -34.67 -36.96 -31.94
CA ASN A 49 -34.53 -38.25 -31.27
C ASN A 49 -34.12 -39.36 -32.27
N LEU A 50 -33.85 -40.57 -31.78
CA LEU A 50 -33.47 -41.70 -32.64
C LEU A 50 -34.61 -42.17 -33.58
N ALA A 51 -35.86 -41.81 -33.27
CA ALA A 51 -37.02 -42.00 -34.15
C ALA A 51 -37.14 -40.90 -35.24
N ASN A 52 -36.17 -39.98 -35.31
CA ASN A 52 -36.12 -38.87 -36.27
C ASN A 52 -37.27 -37.85 -36.10
N GLU A 53 -37.82 -37.74 -34.89
CA GLU A 53 -38.74 -36.67 -34.49
C GLU A 53 -37.95 -35.47 -33.95
N LYS A 54 -38.27 -34.26 -34.41
CA LYS A 54 -37.58 -33.03 -33.98
C LYS A 54 -37.95 -32.73 -32.53
N VAL A 55 -36.94 -32.48 -31.70
CA VAL A 55 -37.10 -32.18 -30.27
C VAL A 55 -37.02 -30.67 -30.03
N PHE A 56 -35.97 -30.03 -30.57
CA PHE A 56 -35.78 -28.58 -30.53
C PHE A 56 -34.72 -28.15 -31.56
N ASP A 57 -34.59 -26.85 -31.77
CA ASP A 57 -33.47 -26.24 -32.48
C ASP A 57 -32.77 -25.18 -31.62
N ALA A 58 -31.52 -24.88 -31.99
CA ALA A 58 -30.67 -23.88 -31.37
C ALA A 58 -29.93 -23.08 -32.45
N ASP A 59 -30.04 -21.76 -32.39
CA ASP A 59 -29.29 -20.81 -33.20
C ASP A 59 -28.18 -20.17 -32.38
N LEU A 60 -26.93 -20.31 -32.82
CA LEU A 60 -25.80 -19.57 -32.26
C LEU A 60 -25.81 -18.15 -32.80
N LYS A 61 -26.06 -17.19 -31.91
CA LYS A 61 -26.06 -15.76 -32.20
C LYS A 61 -24.87 -15.07 -31.57
N GLY A 62 -24.26 -14.16 -32.32
CA GLY A 62 -23.11 -13.36 -31.89
C GLY A 62 -23.41 -11.87 -31.95
N VAL A 63 -23.02 -11.14 -30.91
CA VAL A 63 -23.06 -9.67 -30.89
C VAL A 63 -21.63 -9.15 -30.78
N THR A 64 -21.21 -8.40 -31.80
CA THR A 64 -19.91 -7.74 -31.82
C THR A 64 -19.98 -6.42 -31.06
N LEU A 65 -19.19 -6.31 -29.99
CA LEU A 65 -18.95 -5.09 -29.23
C LEU A 65 -17.89 -4.21 -29.91
N ALA A 66 -17.54 -3.07 -29.32
CA ALA A 66 -16.38 -2.31 -29.77
C ALA A 66 -15.09 -3.15 -29.62
N LYS A 67 -14.04 -2.79 -30.37
CA LYS A 67 -12.72 -3.44 -30.32
C LYS A 67 -12.73 -4.94 -30.66
N GLU A 68 -13.64 -5.37 -31.53
CA GLU A 68 -13.74 -6.76 -32.04
C GLU A 68 -13.95 -7.81 -30.94
N GLN A 69 -14.52 -7.43 -29.80
CA GLN A 69 -14.98 -8.38 -28.78
C GLN A 69 -16.34 -8.97 -29.18
N PHE A 70 -16.55 -10.25 -28.91
CA PHE A 70 -17.79 -10.95 -29.28
C PHE A 70 -18.46 -11.55 -28.05
N LEU A 71 -19.78 -11.32 -27.93
CA LEU A 71 -20.65 -12.02 -26.99
C LEU A 71 -21.48 -13.04 -27.78
N TYR A 72 -21.48 -14.30 -27.34
CA TYR A 72 -22.23 -15.37 -27.99
C TYR A 72 -23.32 -15.91 -27.06
N TYR A 73 -24.46 -16.27 -27.64
CA TYR A 73 -25.56 -16.93 -26.96
C TYR A 73 -26.26 -17.90 -27.90
N LEU A 74 -26.97 -18.87 -27.33
CA LEU A 74 -27.86 -19.76 -28.07
C LEU A 74 -29.29 -19.27 -27.90
N ASP A 75 -29.98 -19.06 -29.01
CA ASP A 75 -31.42 -18.86 -29.07
C ASP A 75 -32.07 -20.19 -29.39
N MET A 76 -32.82 -20.74 -28.45
CA MET A 76 -33.34 -22.10 -28.53
C MET A 76 -34.84 -22.09 -28.69
N LYS A 77 -35.35 -22.96 -29.56
CA LYS A 77 -36.78 -23.13 -29.81
C LYS A 77 -37.18 -24.59 -29.70
N SER A 78 -38.15 -24.87 -28.83
CA SER A 78 -38.72 -26.21 -28.70
C SER A 78 -39.62 -26.57 -29.88
N ALA A 79 -39.94 -27.85 -30.03
CA ALA A 79 -40.88 -28.32 -31.06
C ALA A 79 -42.28 -27.70 -30.97
N ASP A 80 -42.75 -27.33 -29.76
CA ASP A 80 -44.02 -26.62 -29.53
C ASP A 80 -43.91 -25.09 -29.70
N GLY A 81 -42.74 -24.57 -30.06
CA GLY A 81 -42.52 -23.17 -30.42
C GLY A 81 -42.16 -22.24 -29.26
N LYS A 82 -41.96 -22.74 -28.04
CA LYS A 82 -41.45 -21.95 -26.92
C LYS A 82 -39.99 -21.61 -27.14
N THR A 83 -39.59 -20.39 -26.81
CA THR A 83 -38.23 -19.89 -27.01
C THR A 83 -37.55 -19.56 -25.69
N THR A 84 -36.25 -19.82 -25.59
CA THR A 84 -35.42 -19.39 -24.47
C THR A 84 -34.01 -19.12 -24.95
N GLN A 85 -33.28 -18.29 -24.23
CA GLN A 85 -31.89 -17.98 -24.54
C GLN A 85 -30.95 -18.42 -23.42
N ILE A 86 -29.75 -18.87 -23.78
CA ILE A 86 -28.69 -19.25 -22.84
C ILE A 86 -27.32 -18.74 -23.33
N PRO A 87 -26.36 -18.46 -22.44
CA PRO A 87 -25.01 -18.09 -22.87
C PRO A 87 -24.34 -19.23 -23.63
N TYR A 88 -23.50 -18.92 -24.62
CA TYR A 88 -22.66 -19.92 -25.28
C TYR A 88 -21.36 -20.12 -24.49
N GLU A 89 -21.07 -21.35 -24.10
CA GLU A 89 -19.93 -21.67 -23.24
C GLU A 89 -19.11 -22.84 -23.78
N VAL A 90 -17.79 -22.66 -23.86
CA VAL A 90 -16.87 -23.70 -24.32
C VAL A 90 -16.46 -24.58 -23.14
N LEU A 91 -17.26 -25.61 -22.86
CA LEU A 91 -17.03 -26.56 -21.75
C LEU A 91 -16.19 -27.79 -22.15
N VAL A 92 -15.81 -27.89 -23.42
CA VAL A 92 -15.01 -29.00 -23.97
C VAL A 92 -13.95 -28.47 -24.93
N THR A 93 -12.76 -29.07 -24.91
CA THR A 93 -11.71 -28.78 -25.89
C THR A 93 -12.11 -29.32 -27.26
N SER A 94 -12.73 -28.48 -28.09
CA SER A 94 -13.08 -28.79 -29.48
C SER A 94 -13.07 -27.54 -30.34
N PHE A 95 -12.77 -27.69 -31.63
CA PHE A 95 -12.92 -26.63 -32.64
C PHE A 95 -14.25 -26.74 -33.42
N LYS A 96 -15.05 -27.77 -33.13
CA LYS A 96 -16.31 -28.05 -33.79
C LYS A 96 -17.46 -27.47 -32.96
N VAL A 97 -18.11 -26.43 -33.48
CA VAL A 97 -19.14 -25.65 -32.76
C VAL A 97 -20.35 -26.51 -32.40
N ASP A 98 -20.82 -27.33 -33.32
CA ASP A 98 -21.88 -28.33 -33.11
C ASP A 98 -21.60 -29.24 -31.90
N ARG A 99 -20.35 -29.70 -31.75
CA ARG A 99 -19.92 -30.53 -30.61
C ARG A 99 -19.91 -29.73 -29.31
N ILE A 100 -19.45 -28.48 -29.34
CA ILE A 100 -19.44 -27.61 -28.15
C ILE A 100 -20.87 -27.37 -27.66
N VAL A 101 -21.78 -27.03 -28.58
CA VAL A 101 -23.20 -26.80 -28.28
C VAL A 101 -23.83 -28.08 -27.71
N ALA A 102 -23.68 -29.23 -28.38
CA ALA A 102 -24.21 -30.49 -27.88
C ALA A 102 -23.66 -30.85 -26.49
N TYR A 103 -22.36 -30.65 -26.27
CA TYR A 103 -21.73 -30.91 -24.96
C TYR A 103 -22.29 -30.00 -23.87
N GLN A 104 -22.44 -28.69 -24.14
CA GLN A 104 -23.02 -27.74 -23.21
C GLN A 104 -24.45 -28.13 -22.81
N LEU A 105 -25.29 -28.47 -23.79
CA LEU A 105 -26.68 -28.84 -23.57
C LEU A 105 -26.83 -30.14 -22.76
N ALA A 106 -25.94 -31.12 -22.97
CA ALA A 106 -25.94 -32.36 -22.22
C ALA A 106 -25.40 -32.21 -20.80
N VAL A 107 -24.28 -31.51 -20.62
CA VAL A 107 -23.52 -31.51 -19.36
C VAL A 107 -24.01 -30.43 -18.41
N LYS A 108 -24.31 -29.22 -18.90
CA LYS A 108 -24.75 -28.11 -18.06
C LYS A 108 -26.26 -28.09 -17.84
N TYR A 109 -27.02 -28.45 -18.87
CA TYR A 109 -28.48 -28.36 -18.86
C TYR A 109 -29.19 -29.71 -18.83
N HIS A 110 -28.44 -30.82 -18.92
CA HIS A 110 -28.98 -32.18 -18.79
C HIS A 110 -30.13 -32.50 -19.76
N LEU A 111 -30.17 -31.86 -20.93
CA LEU A 111 -31.29 -32.03 -21.89
C LEU A 111 -31.32 -33.43 -22.53
N PHE A 112 -30.19 -34.11 -22.54
CA PHE A 112 -30.07 -35.51 -22.98
C PHE A 112 -28.92 -36.21 -22.28
N ASN A 113 -29.04 -37.52 -22.13
CA ASN A 113 -28.08 -38.40 -21.46
C ASN A 113 -27.95 -39.74 -22.22
N GLU A 114 -27.37 -40.76 -21.59
CA GLU A 114 -27.18 -42.11 -22.16
C GLU A 114 -28.48 -42.81 -22.63
N ASN A 115 -29.64 -42.35 -22.16
CA ASN A 115 -30.95 -42.88 -22.51
C ASN A 115 -31.68 -42.06 -23.59
N GLY A 116 -31.05 -40.99 -24.10
CA GLY A 116 -31.64 -40.08 -25.06
C GLY A 116 -32.07 -38.76 -24.44
N PHE A 117 -33.00 -38.06 -25.10
CA PHE A 117 -33.54 -36.78 -24.64
C PHE A 117 -34.46 -36.95 -23.43
N ASP A 118 -34.23 -36.15 -22.40
CA ASP A 118 -35.05 -36.15 -21.19
C ASP A 118 -36.23 -35.20 -21.35
N LYS A 119 -37.43 -35.75 -21.50
CA LYS A 119 -38.66 -34.97 -21.70
C LYS A 119 -38.96 -34.03 -20.53
N THR A 120 -38.67 -34.46 -19.30
CA THR A 120 -38.97 -33.70 -18.09
C THR A 120 -38.04 -32.50 -17.97
N GLU A 121 -36.74 -32.71 -18.17
CA GLU A 121 -35.77 -31.62 -18.15
C GLU A 121 -35.94 -30.69 -19.34
N LEU A 122 -36.35 -31.17 -20.52
CA LEU A 122 -36.69 -30.32 -21.66
C LEU A 122 -37.88 -29.40 -21.36
N GLU A 123 -38.98 -29.93 -20.83
CA GLU A 123 -40.16 -29.13 -20.49
C GLU A 123 -39.83 -28.08 -19.41
N LYS A 124 -39.11 -28.49 -18.37
CA LYS A 124 -38.60 -27.59 -17.33
C LYS A 124 -37.65 -26.54 -17.90
N PHE A 125 -36.77 -26.93 -18.82
CA PHE A 125 -35.83 -26.02 -19.46
C PHE A 125 -36.57 -24.92 -20.21
N PHE A 126 -37.52 -25.24 -21.09
CA PHE A 126 -38.25 -24.24 -21.88
C PHE A 126 -39.33 -23.47 -21.10
N SER A 127 -39.79 -23.96 -19.95
CA SER A 127 -40.72 -23.24 -19.07
C SER A 127 -40.04 -22.31 -18.07
N THR A 128 -38.73 -22.47 -17.85
CA THR A 128 -37.96 -21.59 -16.97
C THR A 128 -37.79 -20.21 -17.61
N SER A 129 -38.31 -19.17 -16.97
CA SER A 129 -38.09 -17.79 -17.38
C SER A 129 -36.60 -17.43 -17.26
N ARG A 130 -36.00 -16.99 -18.37
CA ARG A 130 -34.60 -16.53 -18.44
C ARG A 130 -34.52 -15.11 -18.96
N GLU A 131 -33.41 -14.45 -18.67
CA GLU A 131 -33.09 -13.14 -19.21
C GLU A 131 -32.99 -13.19 -20.74
N ASN A 132 -33.47 -12.14 -21.42
CA ASN A 132 -33.26 -11.95 -22.85
C ASN A 132 -31.82 -11.47 -23.10
N LEU A 133 -30.94 -12.43 -23.42
CA LEU A 133 -29.54 -12.18 -23.73
C LEU A 133 -29.36 -11.38 -25.03
N GLY A 134 -30.29 -11.50 -25.98
CA GLY A 134 -30.30 -10.70 -27.20
C GLY A 134 -30.36 -9.21 -26.88
N ASP A 135 -31.38 -8.78 -26.12
CA ASP A 135 -31.55 -7.39 -25.70
C ASP A 135 -30.41 -6.93 -24.79
N LYS A 136 -30.00 -7.76 -23.83
CA LYS A 136 -28.88 -7.48 -22.94
C LYS A 136 -27.58 -7.22 -23.70
N TYR A 137 -27.25 -8.07 -24.66
CA TYR A 137 -26.01 -7.96 -25.42
C TYR A 137 -26.08 -6.83 -26.44
N LEU A 138 -27.26 -6.51 -26.99
CA LEU A 138 -27.46 -5.31 -27.80
C LEU A 138 -27.27 -4.02 -26.98
N ALA A 139 -27.79 -3.96 -25.76
CA ALA A 139 -27.54 -2.85 -24.85
C ALA A 139 -26.04 -2.72 -24.52
N ALA A 140 -25.38 -3.84 -24.23
CA ALA A 140 -23.93 -3.88 -24.00
C ALA A 140 -23.13 -3.38 -25.22
N LYS A 141 -23.55 -3.74 -26.44
CA LYS A 141 -22.95 -3.23 -27.68
C LYS A 141 -23.09 -1.72 -27.79
N THR A 142 -24.28 -1.18 -27.57
CA THR A 142 -24.53 0.27 -27.66
C THR A 142 -23.66 1.03 -26.66
N ASN A 143 -23.59 0.58 -25.41
CA ASN A 143 -22.75 1.19 -24.39
C ASN A 143 -21.26 1.10 -24.74
N SER A 144 -20.79 -0.07 -25.16
CA SER A 144 -19.40 -0.29 -25.57
C SER A 144 -18.97 0.62 -26.74
N ILE A 145 -19.85 0.82 -27.73
CA ILE A 145 -19.61 1.73 -28.86
C ILE A 145 -19.58 3.19 -28.38
N ALA A 146 -20.52 3.58 -27.51
CA ALA A 146 -20.56 4.94 -26.96
C ALA A 146 -19.30 5.28 -26.15
N GLU A 147 -18.84 4.36 -25.30
CA GLU A 147 -17.61 4.50 -24.51
C GLU A 147 -16.36 4.62 -25.41
N ASP A 148 -16.23 3.76 -26.43
CA ASP A 148 -15.10 3.83 -27.36
C ASP A 148 -15.11 5.13 -28.19
N ASN A 149 -16.29 5.62 -28.58
CA ASN A 149 -16.44 6.91 -29.25
C ASN A 149 -16.07 8.08 -28.33
N ALA A 150 -16.50 8.06 -27.07
CA ALA A 150 -16.12 9.08 -26.09
C ALA A 150 -14.60 9.09 -25.85
N ARG A 151 -13.98 7.92 -25.73
CA ARG A 151 -12.52 7.77 -25.61
C ARG A 151 -11.80 8.33 -26.84
N LYS A 152 -12.25 7.98 -28.05
CA LYS A 152 -11.70 8.52 -29.31
C LYS A 152 -11.79 10.04 -29.36
N SER A 153 -12.94 10.61 -29.00
CA SER A 153 -13.13 12.07 -28.95
C SER A 153 -12.17 12.74 -27.97
N ARG A 154 -11.93 12.16 -26.79
CA ARG A 154 -10.92 12.66 -25.83
C ARG A 154 -9.51 12.57 -26.40
N LEU A 155 -9.14 11.45 -27.04
CA LEU A 155 -7.85 11.28 -27.69
C LEU A 155 -7.62 12.31 -28.79
N ASP A 156 -8.65 12.55 -29.62
CA ASP A 156 -8.58 13.53 -30.70
C ASP A 156 -8.46 14.96 -30.15
N ASN A 157 -9.15 15.28 -29.06
CA ASN A 157 -8.98 16.56 -28.36
C ASN A 157 -7.54 16.73 -27.83
N ILE A 158 -6.99 15.74 -27.12
CA ILE A 158 -5.61 15.77 -26.64
C ILE A 158 -4.61 15.91 -27.80
N ARG A 159 -4.81 15.18 -28.89
CA ARG A 159 -3.98 15.30 -30.10
C ARG A 159 -4.08 16.67 -30.76
N SER A 160 -5.26 17.28 -30.75
CA SER A 160 -5.46 18.64 -31.28
C SER A 160 -4.81 19.70 -30.41
N LEU A 161 -4.90 19.57 -29.08
CA LEU A 161 -4.37 20.55 -28.12
C LEU A 161 -2.84 20.46 -28.01
N TYR A 162 -2.31 19.25 -27.84
CA TYR A 162 -0.91 19.04 -27.48
C TYR A 162 -0.08 18.50 -28.63
N ASN A 163 -0.68 17.80 -29.60
CA ASN A 163 0.02 17.17 -30.74
C ASN A 163 1.33 16.46 -30.31
N PRO A 164 1.24 15.47 -29.40
CA PRO A 164 2.43 14.83 -28.85
C PRO A 164 3.23 14.12 -29.94
N ARG A 165 4.55 14.31 -29.91
CA ARG A 165 5.52 13.76 -30.87
C ARG A 165 6.73 13.20 -30.14
N MET A 166 7.39 12.23 -30.75
CA MET A 166 8.64 11.67 -30.24
C MET A 166 9.85 12.33 -30.90
N GLY A 167 10.83 12.71 -30.10
CA GLY A 167 12.17 13.07 -30.52
C GLY A 167 13.03 11.83 -30.78
N SER A 168 14.23 12.05 -31.35
CA SER A 168 15.12 10.97 -31.79
C SER A 168 15.70 10.14 -30.65
N ASN A 169 15.78 10.68 -29.43
CA ASN A 169 16.31 9.98 -28.25
C ASN A 169 15.21 9.65 -27.23
N GLY A 170 13.95 9.59 -27.68
CA GLY A 170 12.81 9.29 -26.83
C GLY A 170 12.23 10.50 -26.09
N GLU A 171 12.62 11.73 -26.46
CA GLU A 171 12.00 12.95 -25.93
C GLU A 171 10.52 13.01 -26.28
N ILE A 172 9.67 13.40 -25.34
CA ILE A 172 8.25 13.64 -25.58
C ILE A 172 8.06 15.14 -25.80
N LEU A 173 7.62 15.49 -27.00
CA LEU A 173 7.47 16.85 -27.48
C LEU A 173 5.98 17.19 -27.60
N ILE A 174 5.57 18.37 -27.16
CA ILE A 174 4.22 18.90 -27.42
C ILE A 174 4.31 20.23 -28.17
N ASN A 175 3.27 20.53 -28.94
CA ASN A 175 3.09 21.82 -29.57
C ASN A 175 2.60 22.84 -28.51
N SER A 176 3.26 23.99 -28.45
CA SER A 176 2.85 25.10 -27.59
C SER A 176 2.34 26.24 -28.47
N GLY A 177 1.10 26.11 -28.95
CA GLY A 177 0.31 27.23 -29.51
C GLY A 177 1.04 28.20 -30.45
N GLY A 178 1.86 27.70 -31.38
CA GLY A 178 2.58 28.52 -32.38
C GLY A 178 4.08 28.72 -32.13
N TYR A 179 4.63 28.23 -31.01
CA TYR A 179 6.06 28.23 -30.72
C TYR A 179 6.72 26.87 -31.04
N GLN A 180 8.06 26.83 -31.00
CA GLN A 180 8.82 25.58 -31.17
C GLN A 180 8.34 24.53 -30.16
N SER A 181 8.29 23.26 -30.60
CA SER A 181 7.88 22.15 -29.75
C SER A 181 8.68 22.11 -28.45
N LYS A 182 7.99 22.00 -27.31
CA LYS A 182 8.60 21.91 -25.98
C LYS A 182 8.76 20.44 -25.60
N ILE A 183 9.92 20.07 -25.03
CA ILE A 183 10.11 18.77 -24.39
C ILE A 183 9.44 18.81 -23.02
N ILE A 184 8.61 17.81 -22.72
CA ILE A 184 7.87 17.70 -21.46
C ILE A 184 8.19 16.42 -20.68
N GLY A 185 9.02 15.55 -21.25
CA GLY A 185 9.41 14.31 -20.61
C GLY A 185 10.16 13.41 -21.57
N TYR A 186 10.38 12.18 -21.12
CA TYR A 186 11.12 11.17 -21.85
C TYR A 186 10.39 9.84 -21.81
N SER A 187 10.51 9.08 -22.89
CA SER A 187 10.06 7.70 -22.97
C SER A 187 11.27 6.78 -23.13
N ARG A 188 11.17 5.59 -22.53
CA ARG A 188 12.15 4.53 -22.69
C ARG A 188 11.44 3.23 -23.04
N ALA A 189 11.64 2.81 -24.28
CA ALA A 189 11.06 1.59 -24.82
C ALA A 189 11.96 0.38 -24.56
N PHE A 190 11.35 -0.74 -24.21
CA PHE A 190 12.00 -2.03 -23.95
C PHE A 190 11.30 -3.13 -24.74
N ASN A 191 11.97 -4.26 -24.95
CA ASN A 191 11.30 -5.44 -25.48
C ASN A 191 10.31 -5.97 -24.43
N CYS A 192 9.05 -6.19 -24.84
CA CYS A 192 8.12 -6.93 -23.99
C CYS A 192 8.55 -8.39 -23.92
N VAL A 193 8.93 -8.87 -22.74
CA VAL A 193 9.41 -10.25 -22.56
C VAL A 193 8.28 -11.15 -22.06
N GLY A 194 7.40 -11.56 -22.98
CA GLY A 194 6.42 -12.63 -22.76
C GLY A 194 5.27 -12.32 -21.79
N PHE A 195 4.24 -13.19 -21.84
CA PHE A 195 2.94 -13.02 -21.17
C PHE A 195 2.95 -13.11 -19.62
N ASN A 196 4.08 -13.44 -18.99
CA ASN A 196 4.14 -13.73 -17.54
C ASN A 196 5.30 -13.01 -16.79
N ASN A 197 5.91 -11.96 -17.34
CA ASN A 197 7.09 -11.34 -16.72
C ASN A 197 6.82 -9.93 -16.14
N THR A 198 7.59 -9.57 -15.11
CA THR A 198 7.46 -8.34 -14.30
C THR A 198 8.15 -7.11 -14.90
N GLY A 199 8.84 -7.25 -16.03
CA GLY A 199 9.54 -6.15 -16.70
C GLY A 199 8.61 -5.23 -17.50
N SER A 200 8.82 -3.93 -17.39
CA SER A 200 8.06 -2.93 -18.16
C SER A 200 8.44 -2.96 -19.64
N CYS A 201 7.43 -2.89 -20.51
CA CYS A 201 7.58 -2.72 -21.95
C CYS A 201 7.97 -1.28 -22.30
N LEU A 202 7.38 -0.29 -21.64
CA LEU A 202 7.58 1.13 -21.91
C LEU A 202 7.52 1.89 -20.60
N GLU A 203 8.43 2.84 -20.43
CA GLU A 203 8.43 3.76 -19.30
C GLU A 203 8.32 5.20 -19.82
N VAL A 204 7.59 6.02 -19.09
CA VAL A 204 7.47 7.47 -19.34
C VAL A 204 7.86 8.20 -18.07
N SER A 205 8.73 9.20 -18.20
CA SER A 205 9.26 10.01 -17.10
C SER A 205 9.10 11.49 -17.38
N ASP A 206 9.03 12.26 -16.29
CA ASP A 206 9.12 13.71 -16.26
C ASP A 206 10.50 14.22 -16.71
N LEU A 207 10.63 15.53 -16.87
CA LEU A 207 11.89 16.21 -17.22
C LEU A 207 12.98 15.97 -16.17
N ASP A 208 12.59 15.79 -14.92
CA ASP A 208 13.50 15.51 -13.80
C ASP A 208 13.90 14.04 -13.71
N GLY A 209 13.45 13.20 -14.67
CA GLY A 209 13.70 11.77 -14.69
C GLY A 209 12.82 10.95 -13.74
N VAL A 210 11.91 11.58 -13.00
CA VAL A 210 10.93 10.89 -12.15
C VAL A 210 9.98 10.11 -13.06
N LYS A 211 9.89 8.80 -12.84
CA LYS A 211 9.03 7.93 -13.63
C LYS A 211 7.57 8.23 -13.33
N VAL A 212 6.80 8.56 -14.36
CA VAL A 212 5.36 8.87 -14.28
C VAL A 212 4.54 7.60 -14.48
N ALA A 213 4.91 6.78 -15.47
CA ALA A 213 4.18 5.57 -15.80
C ALA A 213 5.09 4.44 -16.34
N SER A 214 4.69 3.20 -16.06
CA SER A 214 5.26 1.97 -16.60
C SER A 214 4.15 1.12 -17.22
N MET A 215 4.36 0.66 -18.45
CA MET A 215 3.44 -0.20 -19.18
C MET A 215 3.94 -1.65 -19.19
N TYR A 216 3.03 -2.61 -19.02
CA TYR A 216 3.30 -4.05 -18.95
C TYR A 216 2.36 -4.82 -19.88
N GLN A 217 2.84 -5.95 -20.41
CA GLN A 217 2.01 -6.85 -21.22
C GLN A 217 1.00 -7.61 -20.34
N THR A 218 -0.17 -7.90 -20.89
CA THR A 218 -1.21 -8.67 -20.20
C THR A 218 -1.63 -9.90 -20.99
N ASN A 219 -2.33 -10.82 -20.32
CA ASN A 219 -2.93 -12.01 -20.94
C ASN A 219 -4.27 -11.72 -21.63
N GLN A 220 -4.74 -10.47 -21.59
CA GLN A 220 -6.03 -10.06 -22.16
C GLN A 220 -5.98 -9.78 -23.67
N GLY A 221 -4.78 -9.80 -24.28
CA GLY A 221 -4.61 -9.70 -25.73
C GLY A 221 -3.37 -8.91 -26.14
N LEU A 222 -3.04 -8.97 -27.43
CA LEU A 222 -1.83 -8.37 -28.01
C LEU A 222 -1.84 -6.83 -28.06
N LYS A 223 -2.96 -6.19 -27.75
CA LYS A 223 -3.13 -4.72 -27.75
C LYS A 223 -3.55 -4.16 -26.40
N THR A 224 -3.58 -5.01 -25.36
CA THR A 224 -4.08 -4.65 -24.03
C THR A 224 -2.93 -4.70 -23.03
N TYR A 225 -2.68 -3.58 -22.37
CA TYR A 225 -1.54 -3.38 -21.50
C TYR A 225 -1.99 -2.90 -20.12
N LEU A 226 -1.29 -3.33 -19.08
CA LEU A 226 -1.44 -2.82 -17.73
C LEU A 226 -0.52 -1.62 -17.58
N VAL A 227 -1.00 -0.54 -16.98
CA VAL A 227 -0.22 0.67 -16.71
C VAL A 227 -0.18 0.88 -15.21
N ARG A 228 1.01 1.14 -14.68
CA ARG A 228 1.26 1.53 -13.29
C ARG A 228 1.85 2.91 -13.25
N THR A 229 1.40 3.76 -12.35
CA THR A 229 1.84 5.17 -12.26
C THR A 229 2.57 5.47 -10.96
N PHE A 230 3.21 6.63 -10.89
CA PHE A 230 4.02 7.05 -9.74
C PHE A 230 3.22 7.17 -8.43
N ASP A 231 1.91 7.39 -8.54
CA ASP A 231 0.97 7.47 -7.42
C ASP A 231 0.33 6.12 -7.07
N ASN A 232 0.89 5.01 -7.57
CA ASN A 232 0.43 3.64 -7.36
C ASN A 232 -0.96 3.33 -7.92
N ASN A 233 -1.48 4.14 -8.84
CA ASN A 233 -2.68 3.80 -9.58
C ASN A 233 -2.36 2.77 -10.68
N GLU A 234 -3.34 1.91 -10.97
CA GLU A 234 -3.28 0.95 -12.06
C GLU A 234 -4.48 1.11 -12.99
N PHE A 235 -4.24 1.07 -14.30
CA PHE A 235 -5.31 1.07 -15.29
C PHE A 235 -4.94 0.26 -16.54
N THR A 236 -5.94 -0.07 -17.36
CA THR A 236 -5.74 -0.81 -18.61
C THR A 236 -5.69 0.13 -19.81
N PHE A 237 -4.61 0.07 -20.58
CA PHE A 237 -4.47 0.76 -21.86
C PHE A 237 -4.76 -0.21 -23.02
N THR A 238 -5.77 0.10 -23.84
CA THR A 238 -6.01 -0.63 -25.11
C THR A 238 -5.56 0.22 -26.29
N ALA A 239 -4.50 -0.22 -26.97
CA ALA A 239 -3.94 0.46 -28.12
C ALA A 239 -4.65 0.13 -29.43
N THR A 240 -4.56 1.00 -30.43
CA THR A 240 -5.05 0.71 -31.80
C THR A 240 -4.23 -0.37 -32.50
N ARG A 241 -2.94 -0.48 -32.15
CA ARG A 241 -1.96 -1.39 -32.75
C ARG A 241 -1.13 -2.12 -31.68
N PRO A 242 -0.57 -3.30 -31.98
CA PRO A 242 0.35 -3.97 -31.06
C PRO A 242 1.61 -3.14 -30.84
N TYR A 243 2.17 -3.23 -29.64
CA TYR A 243 3.41 -2.57 -29.26
C TYR A 243 4.61 -3.10 -30.03
N ALA A 244 5.47 -2.18 -30.48
CA ALA A 244 6.84 -2.44 -30.87
C ALA A 244 7.74 -1.31 -30.34
N PRO A 245 8.97 -1.59 -29.88
CA PRO A 245 9.83 -0.58 -29.23
C PRO A 245 10.18 0.64 -30.10
N SER A 246 10.20 0.47 -31.43
CA SER A 246 10.48 1.53 -32.40
C SER A 246 9.22 2.21 -32.96
N ASP A 247 8.02 1.84 -32.49
CA ASP A 247 6.77 2.41 -32.98
C ASP A 247 6.41 3.71 -32.24
N TYR A 248 6.87 4.84 -32.79
CA TYR A 248 6.55 6.15 -32.25
C TYR A 248 5.04 6.47 -32.28
N ALA A 249 4.26 5.88 -33.19
CA ALA A 249 2.82 6.10 -33.22
C ALA A 249 2.14 5.44 -32.02
N PHE A 250 2.62 4.26 -31.62
CA PHE A 250 2.19 3.60 -30.38
C PHE A 250 2.55 4.46 -29.15
N ILE A 251 3.79 4.94 -29.06
CA ILE A 251 4.24 5.74 -27.91
C ILE A 251 3.43 7.04 -27.81
N ASN A 252 3.17 7.71 -28.94
CA ASN A 252 2.31 8.91 -28.98
C ASN A 252 0.87 8.61 -28.52
N GLU A 253 0.31 7.46 -28.91
CA GLU A 253 -1.01 7.03 -28.42
C GLU A 253 -1.00 6.78 -26.92
N PHE A 254 0.05 6.14 -26.40
CA PHE A 254 0.21 5.89 -24.97
C PHE A 254 0.32 7.19 -24.17
N VAL A 255 1.15 8.14 -24.62
CA VAL A 255 1.27 9.47 -23.99
C VAL A 255 -0.04 10.23 -24.02
N ALA A 256 -0.76 10.21 -25.15
CA ALA A 256 -2.09 10.83 -25.23
C ALA A 256 -3.09 10.18 -24.26
N ASN A 257 -3.01 8.86 -24.06
CA ASN A 257 -3.83 8.17 -23.05
C ASN A 257 -3.44 8.58 -21.63
N LEU A 258 -2.15 8.73 -21.31
CA LEU A 258 -1.71 9.24 -20.01
C LEU A 258 -2.32 10.62 -19.70
N PHE A 259 -2.42 11.49 -20.71
CA PHE A 259 -3.02 12.82 -20.55
C PHE A 259 -4.53 12.74 -20.25
N ILE A 260 -5.24 11.79 -20.86
CA ILE A 260 -6.66 11.53 -20.55
C ILE A 260 -6.84 11.10 -19.10
N GLU A 261 -5.91 10.30 -18.59
CA GLU A 261 -5.88 9.84 -17.19
C GLU A 261 -5.33 10.90 -16.22
N GLY A 262 -4.99 12.10 -16.71
CA GLY A 262 -4.53 13.24 -15.88
C GLY A 262 -3.03 13.30 -15.63
N TYR A 263 -2.22 12.52 -16.34
CA TYR A 263 -0.76 12.50 -16.24
C TYR A 263 -0.13 13.34 -17.36
N THR A 264 0.11 14.62 -17.10
CA THR A 264 0.52 15.61 -18.12
C THR A 264 2.03 15.78 -18.29
N LEU A 265 2.82 15.09 -17.47
CA LEU A 265 4.29 15.14 -17.43
C LEU A 265 4.85 16.50 -16.91
N GLU A 266 6.01 16.91 -17.43
CA GLU A 266 6.87 18.01 -16.98
C GLU A 266 7.54 17.74 -15.64
N HIS A 267 6.90 18.15 -14.54
CA HIS A 267 7.40 18.05 -13.16
C HIS A 267 6.30 17.55 -12.21
N GLN A 268 5.21 17.02 -12.78
CA GLN A 268 4.01 16.67 -12.02
C GLN A 268 4.30 15.63 -10.93
N ALA A 269 5.05 14.58 -11.26
CA ALA A 269 5.38 13.53 -10.30
C ALA A 269 6.32 14.06 -9.21
N TYR A 270 7.26 14.94 -9.57
CA TYR A 270 8.13 15.61 -8.61
C TYR A 270 7.34 16.41 -7.58
N TYR A 271 6.43 17.30 -8.01
CA TYR A 271 5.65 18.13 -7.10
C TYR A 271 4.73 17.30 -6.20
N LYS A 272 4.01 16.31 -6.76
CA LYS A 272 3.17 15.43 -5.93
C LYS A 272 3.98 14.64 -4.91
N ASN A 273 5.16 14.14 -5.29
CA ASN A 273 6.03 13.42 -4.35
C ASN A 273 6.56 14.35 -3.26
N GLN A 274 6.85 15.62 -3.58
CA GLN A 274 7.19 16.63 -2.57
C GLN A 274 6.03 16.92 -1.62
N GLU A 275 4.82 17.10 -2.13
CA GLU A 275 3.62 17.30 -1.30
C GLU A 275 3.40 16.12 -0.34
N LEU A 276 3.51 14.89 -0.86
CA LEU A 276 3.41 13.69 -0.04
C LEU A 276 4.52 13.62 1.01
N HIS A 277 5.77 13.92 0.62
CA HIS A 277 6.88 13.95 1.56
C HIS A 277 6.67 15.00 2.66
N GLN A 278 6.23 16.21 2.31
CA GLN A 278 5.90 17.25 3.28
C GLN A 278 4.75 16.84 4.21
N ALA A 279 3.72 16.18 3.68
CA ALA A 279 2.64 15.65 4.48
C ALA A 279 3.14 14.59 5.49
N LYS A 280 4.01 13.68 5.04
CA LYS A 280 4.66 12.68 5.92
C LYS A 280 5.54 13.35 6.99
N MET A 281 6.29 14.39 6.62
CA MET A 281 7.12 15.15 7.55
C MET A 281 6.27 15.87 8.60
N ASN A 282 5.18 16.53 8.19
CA ASN A 282 4.26 17.19 9.10
C ASN A 282 3.58 16.20 10.06
N ASP A 283 3.16 15.03 9.56
CA ASP A 283 2.65 13.93 10.39
C ASP A 283 3.70 13.45 11.40
N ALA A 284 4.95 13.27 10.97
CA ALA A 284 6.05 12.88 11.85
C ALA A 284 6.33 13.92 12.94
N VAL A 285 6.33 15.21 12.59
CA VAL A 285 6.48 16.31 13.55
C VAL A 285 5.36 16.30 14.59
N ASN A 286 4.11 16.15 14.16
CA ASN A 286 2.95 16.14 15.05
C ASN A 286 2.91 14.92 15.99
N ARG A 287 3.45 13.78 15.56
CA ARG A 287 3.55 12.56 16.38
C ARG A 287 4.77 12.54 17.30
N SER A 288 5.76 13.39 17.04
CA SER A 288 7.00 13.39 17.80
C SER A 288 6.85 14.11 19.13
N ILE A 289 7.63 13.68 20.13
CA ILE A 289 7.77 14.40 21.41
C ILE A 289 8.73 15.60 21.32
N ASN A 290 9.36 15.81 20.18
CA ASN A 290 10.21 16.96 19.89
C ASN A 290 9.43 18.27 20.05
N LEU A 291 10.12 19.33 20.49
CA LEU A 291 9.55 20.66 20.64
C LEU A 291 10.09 21.56 19.52
N TYR A 292 9.19 22.26 18.82
CA TYR A 292 9.53 23.14 17.70
C TYR A 292 8.97 24.54 17.94
N ASP A 293 9.87 25.50 18.17
CA ASP A 293 9.58 26.92 18.41
C ASP A 293 8.45 27.15 19.46
N VAL A 294 8.43 26.32 20.52
CA VAL A 294 7.42 26.38 21.58
C VAL A 294 7.74 27.53 22.55
N PRO A 295 6.79 28.41 22.89
CA PRO A 295 7.02 29.48 23.86
C PRO A 295 7.44 28.94 25.22
N GLY A 296 8.44 29.59 25.80
CA GLY A 296 8.94 29.23 27.12
C GLY A 296 10.11 30.10 27.55
N TYR A 297 10.88 29.60 28.51
CA TYR A 297 12.05 30.28 29.01
C TYR A 297 13.17 29.31 29.32
N LEU A 298 14.39 29.82 29.26
CA LEU A 298 15.59 29.12 29.70
C LEU A 298 16.17 29.83 30.93
N VAL A 299 16.58 29.04 31.92
CA VAL A 299 17.27 29.49 33.12
C VAL A 299 18.70 28.97 33.09
N GLU A 300 19.65 29.89 33.06
CA GLU A 300 21.08 29.58 33.12
C GLU A 300 21.51 29.18 34.53
N LYS A 301 22.67 28.53 34.67
CA LYS A 301 23.25 28.13 35.96
C LYS A 301 23.41 29.30 36.95
N SER A 302 23.57 30.52 36.44
CA SER A 302 23.64 31.76 37.23
C SER A 302 22.29 32.21 37.81
N GLY A 303 21.18 31.56 37.43
CA GLY A 303 19.82 31.98 37.75
C GLY A 303 19.22 32.97 36.75
N LYS A 304 19.97 33.38 35.70
CA LYS A 304 19.47 34.30 34.68
C LYS A 304 18.39 33.62 33.83
N LYS A 305 17.18 34.18 33.88
CA LYS A 305 16.02 33.76 33.05
C LYS A 305 16.00 34.52 31.73
N THR A 306 15.76 33.81 30.62
CA THR A 306 15.58 34.40 29.28
C THR A 306 14.37 33.78 28.59
N GLU A 307 13.37 34.60 28.27
CA GLU A 307 12.17 34.21 27.53
C GLU A 307 12.47 34.06 26.02
N GLY A 308 11.78 33.15 25.35
CA GLY A 308 11.83 32.96 23.90
C GLY A 308 11.14 31.69 23.42
N ALA A 309 11.33 31.38 22.13
CA ALA A 309 10.85 30.13 21.55
C ALA A 309 11.93 29.04 21.71
N MET A 310 11.51 27.89 22.22
CA MET A 310 12.37 26.75 22.53
C MET A 310 12.22 25.67 21.47
N THR A 311 13.35 25.19 20.94
CA THR A 311 13.40 24.03 20.04
C THR A 311 14.36 22.99 20.60
N ILE A 312 13.91 21.74 20.72
CA ILE A 312 14.73 20.59 21.11
C ILE A 312 14.24 19.34 20.39
N TRP A 313 15.20 18.55 19.90
CA TRP A 313 14.92 17.23 19.35
C TRP A 313 15.32 16.20 20.39
N PHE A 314 14.34 15.49 20.95
CA PHE A 314 14.52 14.35 21.84
C PHE A 314 14.64 13.03 21.07
N GLU A 315 14.07 12.94 19.88
CA GLU A 315 14.07 11.73 19.04
C GLU A 315 14.22 12.07 17.55
N MET A 316 14.55 11.06 16.75
CA MET A 316 14.55 11.12 15.30
C MET A 316 13.11 11.24 14.78
N LEU A 317 12.91 12.05 13.75
CA LEU A 317 11.64 12.04 13.03
C LEU A 317 11.50 10.73 12.26
N ASP A 318 10.29 10.16 12.28
CA ASP A 318 9.96 8.89 11.62
C ASP A 318 8.84 9.09 10.58
N PRO A 319 9.15 9.66 9.38
CA PRO A 319 8.17 9.90 8.32
C PRO A 319 7.58 8.61 7.74
N GLU A 320 8.33 7.52 7.80
CA GLU A 320 7.94 6.22 7.23
C GLU A 320 7.30 5.27 8.27
N ARG A 321 7.08 5.74 9.51
CA ARG A 321 6.40 4.98 10.59
C ARG A 321 7.09 3.64 10.90
N THR A 322 8.41 3.63 10.86
CA THR A 322 9.25 2.48 11.21
C THR A 322 9.23 2.15 12.71
N GLY A 323 8.83 3.10 13.56
CA GLY A 323 8.91 2.99 15.02
C GLY A 323 10.30 3.29 15.59
N GLN A 324 11.27 3.66 14.75
CA GLN A 324 12.61 3.99 15.17
C GLN A 324 12.68 5.40 15.77
N LYS A 325 13.03 5.49 17.06
CA LYS A 325 13.09 6.77 17.80
C LYS A 325 14.50 7.33 17.97
N LEU A 326 15.52 6.46 17.96
CA LEU A 326 16.92 6.84 18.14
C LEU A 326 17.77 6.20 17.04
N PRO A 327 18.91 6.81 16.65
CA PRO A 327 19.80 6.22 15.66
C PRO A 327 20.36 4.89 16.19
N GLN A 328 20.48 3.89 15.30
CA GLN A 328 21.07 2.59 15.65
C GLN A 328 22.60 2.68 15.79
N ASP A 329 23.24 3.59 15.05
CA ASP A 329 24.69 3.79 15.01
C ASP A 329 25.08 5.28 15.17
N GLY A 330 26.10 5.57 15.97
CA GLY A 330 26.71 6.91 16.14
C GLY A 330 26.20 7.72 17.35
N ALA A 331 26.93 8.79 17.70
CA ALA A 331 26.48 9.75 18.72
C ALA A 331 25.25 10.50 18.24
N ASP A 332 24.20 10.52 19.05
CA ASP A 332 23.11 11.45 18.87
C ASP A 332 23.35 12.77 19.63
N ARG A 333 22.81 13.86 19.08
CA ARG A 333 22.63 15.13 19.80
C ARG A 333 21.21 15.24 20.35
N PHE A 334 20.41 14.17 20.21
CA PHE A 334 19.03 14.12 20.64
C PHE A 334 18.97 14.22 22.16
N GLY A 335 18.15 15.14 22.66
CA GLY A 335 18.03 15.45 24.09
C GLY A 335 19.24 16.16 24.70
N GLN A 336 20.32 16.44 23.97
CA GLN A 336 21.54 17.05 24.52
C GLN A 336 21.59 18.58 24.36
N ARG A 337 20.84 19.12 23.40
CA ARG A 337 20.88 20.55 23.04
C ARG A 337 19.49 21.14 22.95
N VAL A 338 19.33 22.30 23.56
CA VAL A 338 18.15 23.14 23.40
C VAL A 338 18.52 24.44 22.71
N THR A 339 17.68 24.86 21.77
CA THR A 339 17.82 26.11 21.04
C THR A 339 16.80 27.12 21.58
N LEU A 340 17.29 28.29 21.98
CA LEU A 340 16.49 29.44 22.37
C LEU A 340 16.53 30.48 21.25
N LYS A 341 15.36 30.84 20.73
CA LYS A 341 15.17 31.87 19.71
C LYS A 341 14.43 33.05 20.33
N LYS A 342 15.06 34.22 20.33
CA LYS A 342 14.50 35.45 20.93
C LYS A 342 14.62 36.64 20.00
N ARG A 343 13.71 37.60 20.10
CA ARG A 343 13.77 38.84 19.34
C ARG A 343 14.82 39.78 19.92
N LEU A 344 15.60 40.44 19.06
CA LEU A 344 16.54 41.47 19.50
C LEU A 344 15.82 42.80 19.75
N PRO A 345 16.19 43.56 20.80
CA PRO A 345 15.62 44.88 21.04
C PRO A 345 15.83 45.80 19.84
N GLY A 346 14.75 46.40 19.33
CA GLY A 346 14.81 47.37 18.22
C GLY A 346 15.05 46.77 16.82
N MET A 347 15.06 45.45 16.66
CA MET A 347 15.19 44.78 15.36
C MET A 347 14.07 43.76 15.11
N ASN A 348 13.74 43.54 13.83
CA ASN A 348 12.85 42.44 13.41
C ASN A 348 13.59 41.10 13.27
N SER A 349 14.90 41.07 13.55
CA SER A 349 15.70 39.85 13.50
C SER A 349 15.60 39.05 14.81
N MET A 350 15.61 37.73 14.66
CA MET A 350 15.65 36.78 15.77
C MET A 350 17.10 36.37 16.03
N ALA A 351 17.53 36.39 17.29
CA ALA A 351 18.78 35.80 17.72
C ALA A 351 18.54 34.37 18.20
N THR A 352 19.37 33.45 17.72
CA THR A 352 19.34 32.03 18.10
C THR A 352 20.56 31.73 18.96
N LYS A 353 20.36 31.11 20.13
CA LYS A 353 21.43 30.62 21.00
C LYS A 353 21.18 29.16 21.36
N ILE A 354 22.23 28.35 21.26
CA ILE A 354 22.22 26.93 21.60
C ILE A 354 22.80 26.76 23.00
N TYR A 355 22.16 25.91 23.80
CA TYR A 355 22.61 25.54 25.13
C TYR A 355 22.72 24.01 25.24
N ASP A 356 23.88 23.54 25.68
CA ASP A 356 24.13 22.12 25.95
C ASP A 356 23.65 21.71 27.36
N ALA A 357 23.19 20.48 27.50
CA ALA A 357 22.66 19.94 28.76
C ALA A 357 23.72 19.87 29.89
N ASP A 358 25.01 19.87 29.58
CA ASP A 358 26.10 19.84 30.56
C ASP A 358 26.38 21.22 31.19
N SER A 359 25.81 22.29 30.64
CA SER A 359 25.98 23.66 31.13
C SER A 359 25.19 23.97 32.41
N GLY A 360 24.39 23.01 32.90
CA GLY A 360 23.55 23.16 34.10
C GLY A 360 22.36 24.09 33.90
N VAL A 361 21.93 24.26 32.64
CA VAL A 361 20.71 24.99 32.28
C VAL A 361 19.48 24.12 32.50
N HIS A 362 18.34 24.77 32.70
CA HIS A 362 17.04 24.13 32.54
C HIS A 362 16.13 25.07 31.75
N PHE A 363 15.11 24.51 31.11
CA PHE A 363 14.13 25.30 30.40
C PHE A 363 12.72 24.81 30.75
N CYS A 364 11.75 25.69 30.65
CA CYS A 364 10.35 25.33 30.80
C CYS A 364 9.56 25.83 29.60
N VAL A 365 8.58 25.04 29.19
CA VAL A 365 7.67 25.30 28.08
C VAL A 365 6.24 25.06 28.53
N SER A 366 5.27 25.63 27.82
CA SER A 366 3.85 25.36 28.09
C SER A 366 3.13 24.89 26.82
N PRO A 367 3.43 23.67 26.34
CA PRO A 367 2.92 23.20 25.05
C PRO A 367 1.39 23.10 24.99
N ASN A 368 0.70 23.03 26.14
CA ASN A 368 -0.77 22.98 26.22
C ASN A 368 -1.33 23.72 27.46
N GLY A 369 -0.69 24.81 27.88
CA GLY A 369 -1.10 25.58 29.07
C GLY A 369 -0.64 25.00 30.42
N ASN A 370 -0.12 23.78 30.46
CA ASN A 370 0.61 23.23 31.61
C ASN A 370 2.11 23.49 31.45
N GLU A 371 2.75 24.02 32.49
CA GLU A 371 4.19 24.26 32.49
C GLU A 371 4.95 22.94 32.68
N GLU A 372 5.80 22.61 31.71
CA GLU A 372 6.69 21.46 31.73
C GLU A 372 8.13 21.94 31.72
N CYS A 373 8.91 21.51 32.72
CA CYS A 373 10.31 21.89 32.86
C CYS A 373 11.25 20.73 32.55
N TYR A 374 12.37 21.02 31.89
CA TYR A 374 13.39 20.07 31.49
C TYR A 374 14.75 20.51 32.02
N TYR A 375 15.45 19.60 32.70
CA TYR A 375 16.73 19.88 33.35
C TYR A 375 17.86 19.17 32.61
N GLY A 376 18.91 19.90 32.26
CA GLY A 376 20.15 19.32 31.72
C GLY A 376 21.02 18.77 32.84
N LEU A 377 21.32 17.46 32.80
CA LEU A 377 22.23 16.83 33.77
C LEU A 377 22.93 15.58 33.24
N ASP A 378 24.12 15.31 33.79
CA ASP A 378 24.82 14.03 33.66
C ASP A 378 24.30 13.03 34.70
N VAL A 379 24.25 11.76 34.31
CA VAL A 379 23.65 10.67 35.09
C VAL A 379 24.61 9.48 35.30
N LYS A 380 24.48 8.82 36.45
CA LYS A 380 25.11 7.53 36.77
C LYS A 380 24.20 6.39 36.30
N GLY A 381 24.76 5.38 35.63
CA GLY A 381 24.05 4.16 35.20
C GLY A 381 23.97 3.93 33.69
N GLU A 382 24.29 4.94 32.90
CA GLU A 382 24.08 4.95 31.45
C GLU A 382 25.23 4.31 30.63
N LEU A 383 25.79 3.20 31.11
CA LEU A 383 27.05 2.64 30.60
C LEU A 383 27.03 2.38 29.08
N MET A 384 25.90 1.91 28.52
CA MET A 384 25.78 1.59 27.09
C MET A 384 25.74 2.83 26.19
N LYS A 385 24.95 3.87 26.51
CA LYS A 385 24.97 5.15 25.74
C LYS A 385 26.33 5.85 25.90
N LYS A 386 26.96 5.76 27.08
CA LYS A 386 28.33 6.27 27.32
C LYS A 386 29.38 5.58 26.44
N LEU A 387 29.27 4.28 26.22
CA LEU A 387 30.14 3.52 25.31
C LEU A 387 29.91 3.88 23.83
N GLN A 388 28.66 4.08 23.42
CA GLN A 388 28.31 4.54 22.06
C GLN A 388 28.87 5.96 21.79
N ASN A 389 28.72 6.88 22.74
CA ASN A 389 29.24 8.25 22.62
C ASN A 389 30.77 8.34 22.65
N TYR A 390 31.44 7.39 23.33
CA TYR A 390 32.91 7.32 23.39
C TYR A 390 33.54 6.95 22.04
N GLY A 391 32.86 6.12 21.23
CA GLY A 391 33.30 5.77 19.87
C GLY A 391 33.29 6.95 18.90
N SER A 392 32.55 8.02 19.21
CA SER A 392 32.34 9.20 18.36
C SER A 392 33.10 10.47 18.80
N LEU A 393 34.06 10.38 19.74
CA LEU A 393 34.83 11.53 20.25
C LEU A 393 33.96 12.67 20.83
N HIS A 394 32.74 12.37 21.27
CA HIS A 394 31.83 13.34 21.91
C HIS A 394 31.65 12.96 23.37
N GLY A 395 32.35 13.68 24.26
CA GLY A 395 32.40 13.41 25.70
C GLY A 395 31.20 13.92 26.52
N ASN A 396 30.13 14.41 25.87
CA ASN A 396 28.94 14.89 26.56
C ASN A 396 27.94 13.73 26.75
N ASN A 397 27.65 13.38 28.00
CA ASN A 397 26.64 12.41 28.38
C ASN A 397 25.52 13.04 29.22
N SER A 398 25.35 14.35 29.09
CA SER A 398 24.28 15.08 29.74
C SER A 398 23.11 15.19 28.78
N TYR A 399 21.91 14.96 29.29
CA TYR A 399 20.66 15.07 28.54
C TYR A 399 19.66 15.91 29.32
N PHE A 400 18.66 16.43 28.61
CA PHE A 400 17.51 17.11 29.20
C PHE A 400 16.45 16.09 29.62
N TYR A 401 16.13 16.07 30.91
CA TYR A 401 15.10 15.20 31.49
C TYR A 401 13.91 16.03 31.96
N ARG A 402 12.69 15.53 31.72
CA ARG A 402 11.45 16.19 32.13
C ARG A 402 11.25 16.08 33.64
N LEU A 403 10.86 17.16 34.31
CA LEU A 403 10.52 17.17 35.72
C LEU A 403 9.16 16.51 35.96
N VAL A 404 9.15 15.47 36.79
CA VAL A 404 7.94 14.77 37.23
C VAL A 404 7.50 15.29 38.60
N ALA A 405 8.43 15.33 39.55
CA ALA A 405 8.16 15.80 40.90
C ALA A 405 9.40 16.45 41.51
N LYS A 406 9.17 17.41 42.40
CA LYS A 406 10.23 18.11 43.14
C LYS A 406 9.82 18.28 44.59
N GLU A 407 10.62 17.74 45.50
CA GLU A 407 10.46 17.91 46.93
C GLU A 407 11.75 18.43 47.55
N ASN A 408 11.68 19.61 48.18
CA ASN A 408 12.83 20.32 48.71
C ASN A 408 13.98 20.41 47.68
N LYS A 409 15.05 19.65 47.90
CA LYS A 409 16.28 19.64 47.10
C LYS A 409 16.47 18.35 46.30
N VAL A 410 15.39 17.61 46.13
CA VAL A 410 15.34 16.34 45.40
C VAL A 410 14.38 16.47 44.24
N MET A 411 14.80 15.99 43.07
CA MET A 411 13.98 15.97 41.87
C MET A 411 13.86 14.54 41.36
N LEU A 412 12.63 14.18 40.99
CA LEU A 412 12.33 13.03 40.13
C LEU A 412 12.15 13.55 38.71
N LEU A 413 12.96 13.02 37.82
CA LEU A 413 13.01 13.39 36.42
C LEU A 413 12.77 12.14 35.55
N GLN A 414 12.30 12.32 34.33
CA GLN A 414 12.00 11.23 33.39
C GLN A 414 12.63 11.51 32.02
N ASP A 415 13.10 10.46 31.36
CA ASP A 415 13.53 10.55 29.96
C ASP A 415 12.32 10.85 29.05
N PRO A 416 12.36 11.90 28.22
CA PRO A 416 11.23 12.27 27.37
C PRO A 416 10.84 11.22 26.31
N VAL A 417 11.77 10.34 25.91
CA VAL A 417 11.54 9.32 24.88
C VAL A 417 11.27 7.96 25.52
N GLU A 418 12.11 7.58 26.48
CA GLU A 418 12.10 6.29 27.15
C GLU A 418 11.39 6.41 28.51
N LEU A 419 10.06 6.54 28.52
CA LEU A 419 9.25 6.88 29.72
C LEU A 419 9.43 5.94 30.93
N GLN A 420 9.93 4.72 30.72
CA GLN A 420 10.32 3.80 31.79
C GLN A 420 11.63 4.18 32.52
N LYS A 421 12.37 5.17 32.01
CA LYS A 421 13.63 5.64 32.58
C LYS A 421 13.41 6.87 33.43
N TYR A 422 13.73 6.74 34.71
CA TYR A 422 13.67 7.82 35.68
C TYR A 422 15.07 8.20 36.16
N VAL A 423 15.21 9.43 36.65
CA VAL A 423 16.44 9.94 37.23
C VAL A 423 16.11 10.66 38.53
N ILE A 424 16.77 10.25 39.60
CA ILE A 424 16.69 10.96 40.89
C ILE A 424 17.93 11.86 41.01
N LYS A 425 17.72 13.15 41.28
CA LYS A 425 18.79 14.14 41.47
C LYS A 425 18.64 14.83 42.84
N THR A 426 19.69 14.77 43.66
CA THR A 426 19.78 15.49 44.94
C THR A 426 20.72 16.70 44.84
N ASP A 427 20.71 17.63 45.79
CA ASP A 427 21.70 18.72 45.86
C ASP A 427 23.09 18.23 46.28
N LEU A 428 23.16 17.13 47.04
CA LEU A 428 24.39 16.57 47.60
C LEU A 428 25.29 15.91 46.55
N GLN A 429 24.70 15.36 45.48
CA GLN A 429 25.43 14.61 44.46
C GLN A 429 25.53 15.43 43.16
N PRO A 430 26.69 15.51 42.50
CA PRO A 430 26.86 16.30 41.26
C PRO A 430 26.09 15.70 40.07
N LYS A 431 25.91 14.38 40.04
CA LYS A 431 25.23 13.64 38.96
C LYS A 431 23.92 13.04 39.46
N GLY A 432 22.94 12.89 38.58
CA GLY A 432 21.71 12.14 38.88
C GLY A 432 21.95 10.63 38.92
N GLN A 433 21.08 9.88 39.58
CA GLN A 433 21.06 8.42 39.56
C GLN A 433 19.95 7.93 38.63
N MET A 434 20.32 7.25 37.54
CA MET A 434 19.37 6.71 36.57
C MET A 434 18.84 5.34 37.02
N LEU A 435 17.53 5.20 36.87
CA LEU A 435 16.73 3.99 37.02
C LEU A 435 16.24 3.61 35.62
N ASP A 436 16.78 2.52 35.07
CA ASP A 436 16.58 2.13 33.67
C ASP A 436 16.04 0.68 33.56
N SER A 437 16.33 -0.01 32.46
CA SER A 437 15.86 -1.37 32.21
C SER A 437 16.53 -2.46 33.07
N ARG A 438 17.53 -2.11 33.91
CA ARG A 438 18.17 -3.05 34.84
C ARG A 438 17.15 -3.69 35.81
N SER A 439 17.53 -4.83 36.40
CA SER A 439 16.71 -5.52 37.40
C SER A 439 16.51 -4.67 38.65
N ASN A 440 15.35 -4.83 39.28
CA ASN A 440 14.97 -4.04 40.44
C ASN A 440 15.99 -4.14 41.59
N ASP A 441 16.53 -5.33 41.86
CA ASP A 441 17.54 -5.54 42.90
C ASP A 441 18.81 -4.71 42.66
N LYS A 442 19.30 -4.69 41.41
CA LYS A 442 20.49 -3.91 41.02
C LYS A 442 20.24 -2.41 41.06
N LEU A 443 19.02 -1.99 40.74
CA LEU A 443 18.62 -0.58 40.84
C LEU A 443 18.51 -0.16 42.30
N SER A 444 17.91 -1.01 43.14
CA SER A 444 17.70 -0.78 44.56
C SER A 444 19.01 -0.66 45.32
N GLU A 445 19.96 -1.57 45.07
CA GLU A 445 21.30 -1.50 45.66
C GLU A 445 22.01 -0.17 45.32
N LYS A 446 22.00 0.22 44.04
CA LYS A 446 22.65 1.46 43.59
C LYS A 446 21.95 2.71 44.07
N LEU A 447 20.62 2.71 44.12
CA LEU A 447 19.85 3.84 44.62
C LEU A 447 20.04 3.98 46.14
N ALA A 448 20.09 2.88 46.88
CA ALA A 448 20.36 2.86 48.31
C ALA A 448 21.75 3.45 48.64
N ASP A 449 22.78 3.15 47.84
CA ASP A 449 24.10 3.78 47.98
C ASP A 449 24.08 5.27 47.61
N TYR A 450 23.36 5.63 46.54
CA TYR A 450 23.22 7.03 46.13
C TYR A 450 22.52 7.90 47.19
N LEU A 451 21.55 7.32 47.92
CA LEU A 451 20.76 7.96 48.97
C LEU A 451 21.23 7.59 50.39
N LYS A 452 22.46 7.10 50.57
CA LYS A 452 22.99 6.63 51.86
C LYS A 452 22.97 7.66 52.99
N ASP A 453 22.93 8.94 52.64
CA ASP A 453 22.86 10.04 53.61
C ASP A 453 21.52 10.04 54.39
N CYS A 454 20.51 9.32 53.91
CA CYS A 454 19.33 8.98 54.70
C CYS A 454 19.26 7.47 54.96
N LYS A 455 19.64 7.07 56.18
CA LYS A 455 19.72 5.66 56.57
C LYS A 455 18.38 4.92 56.46
N SER A 456 17.27 5.56 56.85
CA SER A 456 15.94 4.93 56.76
C SER A 456 15.57 4.57 55.32
N VAL A 457 15.75 5.51 54.38
CA VAL A 457 15.46 5.28 52.95
C VAL A 457 16.44 4.27 52.35
N SER A 458 17.73 4.34 52.70
CA SER A 458 18.74 3.39 52.22
C SER A 458 18.45 1.96 52.69
N ASP A 459 18.09 1.77 53.96
CA ASP A 459 17.75 0.47 54.53
C ASP A 459 16.42 -0.05 53.94
N GLN A 460 15.44 0.83 53.73
CA GLN A 460 14.18 0.49 53.08
C GLN A 460 14.40 -0.05 51.65
N LEU A 461 15.22 0.63 50.86
CA LEU A 461 15.57 0.20 49.49
C LEU A 461 16.31 -1.15 49.46
N LYS A 462 17.06 -1.50 50.51
CA LYS A 462 17.78 -2.78 50.58
C LYS A 462 16.90 -3.94 51.06
N ASN A 463 15.91 -3.64 51.90
CA ASN A 463 15.12 -4.66 52.61
C ASN A 463 13.71 -4.84 52.04
N GLU A 464 13.15 -3.83 51.40
CA GLU A 464 11.81 -3.88 50.80
C GLU A 464 11.89 -4.11 49.29
N SER A 465 11.03 -4.99 48.78
CA SER A 465 10.85 -5.23 47.34
C SER A 465 10.05 -4.11 46.67
N LEU A 466 10.50 -2.85 46.82
CA LEU A 466 9.86 -1.70 46.19
C LEU A 466 10.11 -1.74 44.68
N ASP A 467 9.04 -1.69 43.88
CA ASP A 467 9.18 -1.59 42.42
C ASP A 467 9.65 -0.19 42.04
N LEU A 468 10.92 -0.06 41.64
CA LEU A 468 11.56 1.20 41.23
C LEU A 468 11.20 1.63 39.80
N LYS A 469 10.30 0.90 39.12
CA LYS A 469 9.72 1.31 37.84
C LYS A 469 8.36 1.98 38.01
N ASN A 470 7.78 1.94 39.21
CA ASN A 470 6.51 2.57 39.52
C ASN A 470 6.73 4.03 39.97
N GLU A 471 6.09 4.98 39.29
CA GLU A 471 6.25 6.43 39.55
C GLU A 471 5.83 6.83 40.97
N GLU A 472 4.73 6.28 41.49
CA GLU A 472 4.24 6.60 42.85
C GLU A 472 5.23 6.15 43.93
N ASN A 473 5.85 4.97 43.74
CA ASN A 473 6.92 4.50 44.62
C ASN A 473 8.12 5.46 44.60
N LEU A 474 8.50 5.95 43.41
CA LEU A 474 9.61 6.91 43.27
C LEU A 474 9.28 8.26 43.92
N ILE A 475 8.05 8.75 43.76
CA ILE A 475 7.56 9.96 44.44
C ILE A 475 7.63 9.77 45.96
N ARG A 476 7.21 8.61 46.48
CA ARG A 476 7.32 8.29 47.91
C ARG A 476 8.78 8.27 48.38
N ILE A 477 9.68 7.66 47.62
CA ILE A 477 11.12 7.61 47.95
C ILE A 477 11.71 9.02 48.03
N ILE A 478 11.43 9.89 47.06
CA ILE A 478 11.95 11.27 47.12
C ILE A 478 11.32 12.05 48.27
N SER A 479 10.06 11.75 48.64
CA SER A 479 9.38 12.40 49.77
C SER A 479 9.94 11.97 51.12
N ASP A 480 10.20 10.68 51.28
CA ASP A 480 10.79 10.16 52.51
C ASP A 480 12.23 10.66 52.65
N TYR A 481 12.99 10.72 51.56
CA TYR A 481 14.33 11.31 51.56
C TYR A 481 14.31 12.82 51.85
N SER A 482 13.31 13.57 51.34
CA SER A 482 13.19 15.02 51.54
C SER A 482 12.95 15.41 53.01
N LYS A 483 12.38 14.49 53.80
CA LYS A 483 12.11 14.64 55.25
C LYS A 483 13.29 14.26 56.13
N CYS A 484 14.29 13.59 55.58
CA CYS A 484 15.47 13.22 56.35
C CYS A 484 16.20 14.50 56.77
N LYS A 485 16.28 14.72 58.08
CA LYS A 485 17.10 15.80 58.63
C LYS A 485 18.57 15.46 58.34
N LYS A 486 19.30 16.46 57.85
CA LYS A 486 20.76 16.38 57.74
C LYS A 486 21.41 16.16 59.09
#